data_AF-A0A968QP49-F1
#
_entry.id   AF-A0A968QP49-F1
#
_cell.length_a   1.000
_cell.length_b   1.000
_cell.length_c   1.000
_cell.angle_alpha   90.00
_cell.angle_beta   90.00
_cell.angle_gamma   90.00
#
_symmetry.space_group_name_H-M   'P 1'
#
loop_
_entity.id
_entity.type
_entity.pdbx_description
1 polymer ?
#
loop_
_entity_poly.entity_id
_entity_poly.type
_entity_poly.pdbx_seq_one_letter_code
_entity_poly.pdbx_strand_id
1 'polypeptide(L)' 'MNYKTFEADGYPVGSGEAEIAHRYVPQKRLELPGACRHPDPINPMPALRVLRANGWWDDFWKKRTQLRKAA' A
#
# COMPACT_ATOMS: atom_id res chain seq x y z
N MET A 1 -13.22 -9.59 7.19
CA MET A 1 -11.80 -9.99 7.30
C MET A 1 -11.72 -11.26 8.13
N ASN A 2 -11.11 -12.33 7.63
CA ASN A 2 -11.02 -13.63 8.32
C ASN A 2 -9.60 -13.83 8.86
N TYR A 3 -9.37 -13.40 10.10
CA TYR A 3 -8.04 -13.43 10.73
C TYR A 3 -7.48 -14.85 10.87
N LYS A 4 -8.33 -15.84 11.16
CA LYS A 4 -7.93 -17.25 11.28
C LYS A 4 -7.29 -17.80 10.01
N THR A 5 -7.77 -17.40 8.83
CA THR A 5 -7.19 -17.81 7.55
C THR A 5 -5.79 -17.22 7.39
N PHE A 6 -5.60 -15.95 7.71
CA PHE A 6 -4.28 -15.30 7.61
C PHE A 6 -3.24 -15.87 8.57
N GLU A 7 -3.66 -16.23 9.78
CA GLU A 7 -2.80 -16.95 10.73
C GLU A 7 -2.42 -18.34 10.20
N ALA A 8 -3.36 -19.07 9.61
CA ALA A 8 -3.11 -20.39 9.03
C ALA A 8 -2.17 -20.34 7.80
N ASP A 9 -2.25 -19.28 7.00
CA ASP A 9 -1.34 -19.01 5.87
C ASP A 9 0.02 -18.44 6.32
N GLY A 10 0.24 -18.25 7.62
CA GLY A 10 1.51 -17.78 8.18
C GLY A 10 1.76 -16.28 8.01
N TYR A 11 0.74 -15.49 7.71
CA TYR A 11 0.89 -14.04 7.66
C TYR A 11 1.10 -13.47 9.07
N PRO A 12 1.98 -12.46 9.24
CA PRO A 12 2.18 -11.82 10.53
C PRO A 12 1.00 -10.90 10.86
N VAL A 13 -0.06 -11.48 11.43
CA VAL A 13 -1.22 -10.74 11.96
C VAL A 13 -0.77 -9.94 13.19
N GLY A 14 -0.99 -8.64 13.18
CA GLY A 14 -0.52 -7.75 14.26
C GLY A 14 0.98 -7.42 14.20
N SER A 15 1.56 -7.35 12.99
CA SER A 15 2.94 -6.89 12.82
C SER A 15 3.08 -5.42 13.19
N GLY A 16 3.75 -5.16 14.32
CA GLY A 16 4.11 -3.81 14.75
C GLY A 16 4.93 -3.05 13.69
N GLU A 17 5.76 -3.74 12.89
CA GLU A 17 6.51 -3.14 11.79
C GLU A 17 5.58 -2.61 10.69
N ALA A 18 4.56 -3.38 10.32
CA ALA A 18 3.56 -2.95 9.33
C ALA A 18 2.71 -1.78 9.85
N GLU A 19 2.31 -1.81 11.13
CA GLU A 19 1.56 -0.74 11.78
C GLU A 19 2.39 0.56 11.89
N ILE A 20 3.66 0.44 12.26
CA ILE A 20 4.61 1.54 12.29
C ILE A 20 4.81 2.10 10.87
N ALA A 21 5.04 1.25 9.88
CA ALA A 21 5.17 1.70 8.49
C ALA A 21 3.93 2.45 8.00
N HIS A 22 2.73 2.00 8.39
CA HIS A 22 1.48 2.71 8.12
C HIS A 22 1.44 4.12 8.74
N ARG A 23 1.93 4.27 9.98
CA ARG A 23 2.02 5.59 10.64
C ARG A 23 2.97 6.55 9.90
N TYR A 24 4.09 6.06 9.39
CA TYR A 24 5.13 6.93 8.81
C TYR A 24 5.00 7.17 7.31
N VAL A 25 4.43 6.24 6.54
CA VAL A 25 4.39 6.30 5.07
C VAL A 25 3.10 6.98 4.55
N PRO A 26 1.90 6.39 4.74
CA PRO A 26 0.65 7.05 4.34
C PRO A 26 0.17 8.09 5.35
N GLN A 27 0.06 7.76 6.65
CA GLN A 27 -0.63 8.58 7.64
C GLN A 27 -0.02 9.99 7.78
N LYS A 28 1.31 10.09 7.91
CA LYS A 28 2.04 11.37 8.03
C LYS A 28 1.76 12.39 6.92
N ARG A 29 1.23 11.97 5.77
CA ARG A 29 1.16 12.82 4.56
C ARG A 29 -0.20 12.80 3.87
N LEU A 30 -1.03 11.80 4.12
CA LEU A 30 -2.34 11.63 3.48
C LEU A 30 -3.49 11.74 4.49
N GLU A 31 -3.23 11.55 5.78
CA GLU A 31 -4.21 11.71 6.87
C GLU A 31 -3.99 13.03 7.62
N LEU A 32 -3.85 14.11 6.87
CA LEU A 32 -3.73 15.46 7.41
C LEU A 32 -5.11 16.11 7.53
N PRO A 33 -5.32 17.01 8.51
CA PRO A 33 -6.56 17.79 8.59
C PRO A 33 -6.78 18.56 7.29
N GLY A 34 -7.97 18.45 6.71
CA GLY A 34 -8.32 19.05 5.42
C GLY A 34 -7.90 18.24 4.17
N ALA A 35 -7.25 17.09 4.33
CA ALA A 35 -7.00 16.20 3.20
C ALA A 35 -8.32 15.55 2.73
N CYS A 36 -8.62 15.69 1.44
CA CYS A 36 -9.80 15.07 0.84
C CYS A 36 -9.61 13.55 0.74
N ARG A 37 -10.43 12.79 1.48
CA ARG A 37 -10.58 11.35 1.29
C ARG A 37 -11.75 11.10 0.36
N HIS A 38 -11.44 10.74 -0.89
CA HIS A 38 -12.44 10.27 -1.84
C HIS A 38 -12.78 8.80 -1.53
N PRO A 39 -14.05 8.37 -1.53
CA PRO A 39 -14.47 7.02 -1.16
C PRO A 39 -14.19 5.94 -2.23
N ASP A 40 -13.44 6.28 -3.28
CA ASP A 40 -13.06 5.31 -4.31
C ASP A 40 -12.32 4.12 -3.66
N PRO A 41 -12.65 2.87 -4.06
CA PRO A 41 -12.21 1.65 -3.37
C PRO A 41 -10.69 1.49 -3.30
N ILE A 42 -9.91 2.19 -4.14
CA ILE A 42 -8.46 2.20 -3.99
C ILE A 42 -7.90 3.59 -4.32
N ASN A 43 -7.57 4.36 -3.30
CA ASN A 43 -6.78 5.57 -3.54
C ASN A 43 -5.38 5.12 -4.01
N PRO A 44 -4.92 5.48 -5.23
CA PRO A 44 -3.61 5.05 -5.72
C PRO A 44 -2.45 5.71 -4.95
N MET A 45 -2.69 6.86 -4.31
CA MET A 45 -1.66 7.63 -3.60
C MET A 45 -1.00 6.88 -2.43
N PRO A 46 -1.74 6.25 -1.49
CA PRO A 46 -1.12 5.43 -0.45
C PRO A 46 -0.35 4.23 -1.02
N ALA A 47 -0.89 3.54 -2.02
CA ALA A 47 -0.23 2.38 -2.63
C ALA A 47 1.11 2.75 -3.28
N LEU A 48 1.15 3.83 -4.05
CA LEU A 48 2.38 4.33 -4.69
C LEU A 48 3.46 4.73 -3.67
N ARG A 49 3.06 5.28 -2.52
CA ARG A 49 4.00 5.64 -1.44
C ARG A 49 4.60 4.42 -0.76
N VAL A 50 3.78 3.39 -0.51
CA VAL A 50 4.27 2.11 0.04
C VAL A 50 5.23 1.45 -0.94
N LEU A 51 4.90 1.39 -2.23
CA LEU A 51 5.79 0.86 -3.27
C LEU A 51 7.13 1.59 -3.31
N ARG A 52 7.12 2.93 -3.22
CA ARG A 52 8.34 3.73 -3.18
C ARG A 52 9.17 3.45 -1.92
N ALA A 53 8.55 3.34 -0.76
CA ALA A 53 9.24 3.05 0.50
C ALA A 53 9.92 1.67 0.50
N ASN A 54 9.34 0.70 -0.21
CA ASN A 54 9.90 -0.64 -0.38
C ASN A 54 10.94 -0.77 -1.52
N GLY A 55 11.28 0.34 -2.19
CA GLY A 55 12.25 0.34 -3.30
C GLY A 55 11.74 -0.25 -4.61
N TRP A 56 10.45 -0.59 -4.71
CA TRP A 56 9.84 -1.24 -5.89
C TRP A 56 9.33 -0.26 -6.95
N TRP A 57 9.76 1.00 -6.87
CA TRP A 57 9.26 2.06 -7.75
C TRP A 57 9.52 1.75 -9.23
N ASP A 58 10.76 1.42 -9.57
CA ASP A 58 11.17 1.16 -10.94
C ASP A 58 10.54 -0.13 -11.51
N ASP A 59 10.54 -1.21 -10.72
CA ASP A 59 9.93 -2.49 -11.11
C ASP A 59 8.43 -2.33 -11.42
N PHE A 60 7.71 -1.62 -10.55
CA PHE A 60 6.29 -1.35 -10.75
C PHE A 60 6.00 -0.65 -12.08
N TRP A 61 6.77 0.41 -12.41
CA TRP A 61 6.56 1.15 -13.65
C TRP A 61 7.00 0.37 -14.89
N LYS A 62 8.07 -0.43 -14.79
CA LYS A 62 8.48 -1.35 -15.86
C LYS A 62 7.38 -2.36 -16.16
N LYS A 63 6.88 -3.05 -15.14
CA LYS A 63 5.79 -4.03 -15.26
C LYS A 63 4.52 -3.39 -15.81
N ARG A 64 4.11 -2.24 -15.28
CA ARG A 64 2.92 -1.51 -15.74
C ARG A 64 3.04 -1.05 -17.19
N THR A 65 4.21 -0.58 -17.60
CA THR A 65 4.48 -0.19 -19.00
C THR A 65 4.40 -1.39 -19.93
N GLN A 66 4.96 -2.53 -19.53
CA GLN A 66 4.89 -3.78 -20.30
C GLN A 66 3.45 -4.27 -20.46
N LEU A 67 2.66 -4.28 -19.39
CA LEU A 67 1.23 -4.67 -19.44
C LEU A 67 0.42 -3.77 -20.39
N ARG A 68 0.70 -2.46 -20.40
CA ARG A 68 0.05 -1.53 -21.34
C ARG A 68 0.43 -1.71 -22.79
N LYS A 69 1.60 -2.30 -23.08
CA LYS A 69 2.05 -2.59 -24.45
C LYS A 69 1.49 -3.91 -24.98
N ALA A 70 1.07 -4.81 -24.10
CA ALA A 70 0.54 -6.13 -24.44
C ALA A 70 -0.99 -6.17 -24.59
N ALA A 71 -1.68 -5.08 -24.25
CA ALA A 71 -3.13 -4.89 -24.37
C ALA A 71 -3.44 -3.96 -25.54
#